data_AF-A0AAW5VFK5-F1
#
_entry.id   AF-A0AAW5VFK5-F1
#
_cell.length_a   1.000
_cell.length_b   1.000
_cell.length_c   1.000
_cell.angle_alpha   90.00
_cell.angle_beta   90.00
_cell.angle_gamma   90.00
#
_symmetry.space_group_name_H-M   'P 1'
#
loop_
_entity.id
_entity.type
_entity.pdbx_description
1 polymer ?
#
loop_
_entity_poly.entity_id
_entity_poly.type
_entity_poly.pdbx_seq_one_letter_code
_entity_poly.pdbx_strand_id
1 'polypeptide(L)'
;MIRFVFLLFLAFLSCAQLSREDQFREECDKTRNRSYVFMLPILERHSTTGNVELNTAVWIGNTELAYKKCISESEKNRYNLRSN
;
A
#
# COMPACT_ATOMS: atom_id res chain seq x y z
N MET A 1 20.95 36.81 -4.83
CA MET A 1 19.52 36.45 -5.05
C MET A 1 19.35 35.01 -5.50
N ILE A 2 20.00 34.55 -6.59
CA ILE A 2 19.86 33.15 -7.10
C ILE A 2 20.16 32.08 -6.03
N ARG A 3 21.22 32.24 -5.22
CA ARG A 3 21.55 31.31 -4.13
C ARG A 3 20.45 31.19 -3.07
N PHE A 4 19.74 32.27 -2.77
CA PHE A 4 18.65 32.28 -1.80
C PHE A 4 17.41 31.57 -2.33
N VAL A 5 17.10 31.75 -3.62
CA VAL A 5 16.01 31.04 -4.31
C VAL A 5 16.28 29.53 -4.33
N PHE A 6 17.53 29.12 -4.57
CA PHE A 6 17.93 27.72 -4.58
C PHE A 6 17.81 27.06 -3.20
N LEU A 7 18.18 27.78 -2.13
CA LEU A 7 18.02 27.31 -0.75
C LEU A 7 16.54 27.18 -0.35
N LEU A 8 15.69 28.13 -0.75
CA LEU A 8 14.25 28.03 -0.54
C LEU A 8 13.66 26.82 -1.28
N PHE A 9 14.08 26.57 -2.52
CA PHE A 9 13.63 25.42 -3.31
C PHE A 9 14.01 24.09 -2.65
N LEU A 10 15.23 23.98 -2.12
CA LEU A 10 15.67 22.81 -1.37
C LEU A 10 14.87 22.61 -0.07
N ALA A 11 14.53 23.69 0.63
CA ALA A 11 13.69 23.62 1.83
C ALA A 11 12.25 23.13 1.53
N PHE A 12 11.67 23.51 0.38
CA PHE A 12 10.38 23.00 -0.06
C PHE A 12 10.41 21.50 -0.41
N LEU A 13 11.50 21.01 -1.00
CA LEU A 13 11.65 19.59 -1.34
C LEU A 13 11.74 18.69 -0.10
N SER A 14 12.38 19.15 0.98
CA SER A 14 12.42 18.42 2.26
C SER A 14 11.06 18.33 2.97
N CYS A 15 10.08 19.18 2.61
CA CYS A 15 8.73 19.15 3.17
C CYS A 15 7.81 18.13 2.45
N ALA A 16 8.25 17.54 1.33
CA ALA A 16 7.45 16.61 0.53
C ALA A 16 7.29 15.20 1.14
N GLN A 17 7.99 14.87 2.23
CA GLN A 17 7.89 13.56 2.91
C GLN A 17 6.73 13.47 3.93
N LEU A 18 5.84 14.46 3.99
CA LEU A 18 4.83 14.60 5.05
C LEU A 18 3.45 13.98 4.76
N SER A 19 3.19 13.47 3.55
CA SER A 19 1.86 12.95 3.21
C SER A 19 1.61 11.60 3.90
N ARG A 20 0.65 11.56 4.83
CA ARG A 20 0.21 10.31 5.46
C ARG A 20 -0.57 9.42 4.50
N GLU A 21 -1.25 10.02 3.52
CA GLU A 21 -1.91 9.27 2.45
C GLU A 21 -0.91 8.45 1.65
N ASP A 22 0.21 9.03 1.24
CA ASP A 22 1.21 8.32 0.43
C ASP A 22 1.83 7.16 1.19
N GLN A 23 2.10 7.34 2.50
CA GLN A 23 2.54 6.24 3.35
C GLN A 23 1.50 5.11 3.37
N PHE A 24 0.22 5.43 3.62
CA PHE A 24 -0.81 4.41 3.66
C PHE A 24 -0.98 3.71 2.31
N ARG A 25 -0.95 4.44 1.19
CA ARG A 25 -1.00 3.86 -0.16
C ARG A 25 0.14 2.87 -0.38
N GLU A 26 1.37 3.24 -0.01
CA GLU A 26 2.53 2.35 -0.11
C GLU A 26 2.37 1.08 0.74
N GLU A 27 1.83 1.21 1.96
CA GLU A 27 1.54 0.06 2.84
C GLU A 27 0.43 -0.84 2.26
N CYS A 28 -0.61 -0.27 1.66
CA CYS A 28 -1.66 -1.01 0.97
C CYS A 28 -1.09 -1.84 -0.19
N ASP A 29 -0.25 -1.23 -1.03
CA ASP A 29 0.40 -1.88 -2.17
C ASP A 29 1.33 -3.01 -1.74
N LYS A 30 2.17 -2.76 -0.73
CA LYS A 30 3.06 -3.78 -0.15
C LYS A 30 2.26 -4.95 0.38
N THR A 31 1.17 -4.70 1.10
CA THR A 31 0.33 -5.74 1.69
C THR A 31 -0.35 -6.58 0.60
N ARG A 32 -0.94 -5.94 -0.42
CA ARG A 32 -1.52 -6.62 -1.58
C ARG A 32 -0.50 -7.52 -2.29
N ASN A 33 0.69 -6.99 -2.59
CA ASN A 33 1.74 -7.76 -3.25
C ASN A 33 2.21 -8.94 -2.40
N ARG A 34 2.40 -8.75 -1.09
CA ARG A 34 2.77 -9.84 -0.18
C ARG A 34 1.71 -10.94 -0.13
N SER A 35 0.43 -10.59 -0.14
CA SER A 35 -0.65 -11.57 -0.23
C SER A 35 -0.54 -12.42 -1.49
N TYR A 36 -0.17 -11.85 -2.65
CA TYR A 36 0.01 -12.64 -3.86
C TYR A 36 1.29 -13.45 -3.87
N VAL A 37 2.41 -12.86 -3.49
CA VAL A 37 3.72 -13.51 -3.52
C VAL A 37 3.79 -14.67 -2.52
N PHE A 38 3.19 -14.54 -1.35
CA PHE A 38 3.31 -15.55 -0.29
C PHE A 38 2.12 -16.48 -0.19
N MET A 39 0.88 -15.95 -0.21
CA MET A 39 -0.27 -16.80 0.09
C MET A 39 -0.77 -17.63 -1.08
N LEU A 40 -0.65 -17.16 -2.33
CA LEU A 40 -1.04 -18.00 -3.48
C LEU A 40 -0.21 -19.29 -3.56
N PRO A 41 1.14 -19.26 -3.46
CA PRO A 41 1.92 -20.50 -3.45
C PRO A 41 1.62 -21.40 -2.25
N ILE A 42 1.28 -20.83 -1.09
CA ILE A 42 0.88 -21.61 0.09
C ILE A 42 -0.43 -22.34 -0.18
N LEU A 43 -1.43 -21.64 -0.75
CA LEU A 43 -2.72 -22.24 -1.10
C LEU A 43 -2.55 -23.33 -2.16
N GLU A 44 -1.69 -23.13 -3.16
CA GLU A 44 -1.39 -24.13 -4.19
C GLU A 44 -0.71 -25.38 -3.61
N ARG A 45 0.23 -25.23 -2.67
CA ARG A 45 1.01 -26.35 -2.12
C ARG A 45 0.34 -27.09 -0.97
N HIS A 46 -0.45 -26.39 -0.15
CA HIS A 46 -0.95 -26.91 1.13
C HIS A 46 -2.46 -27.14 1.16
N SER A 47 -3.18 -26.92 0.07
CA SER A 47 -4.58 -27.37 -0.06
C SER A 47 -4.65 -28.86 -0.38
N THR A 48 -4.26 -29.70 0.58
CA THR A 48 -4.17 -31.17 0.42
C THR A 48 -5.50 -31.87 0.17
N THR A 49 -6.64 -31.23 0.44
CA THR A 49 -7.99 -31.84 0.37
C THR A 49 -9.06 -30.91 -0.21
N GLY A 50 -8.70 -29.68 -0.63
CA GLY A 50 -9.64 -28.63 -1.01
C GLY A 50 -9.55 -28.23 -2.49
N ASN A 51 -10.61 -27.61 -3.01
CA ASN A 51 -10.60 -27.04 -4.35
C ASN A 51 -9.63 -25.82 -4.40
N VAL A 52 -8.42 -26.06 -4.90
CA VAL A 52 -7.33 -25.08 -5.01
C VAL A 52 -7.79 -23.82 -5.75
N GLU A 53 -8.55 -24.01 -6.82
CA GLU A 53 -9.07 -22.92 -7.66
C GLU A 53 -10.05 -22.04 -6.88
N LEU A 54 -11.00 -22.66 -6.17
CA LEU A 54 -11.94 -21.93 -5.31
C LEU A 54 -11.21 -21.18 -4.20
N ASN A 55 -10.28 -21.83 -3.50
CA ASN A 55 -9.52 -21.21 -2.41
C ASN A 55 -8.68 -20.02 -2.90
N THR A 56 -8.05 -20.17 -4.06
CA THR A 56 -7.29 -19.12 -4.74
C THR A 56 -8.19 -17.96 -5.12
N ALA A 57 -9.33 -18.23 -5.76
CA ALA A 57 -10.29 -17.21 -6.16
C ALA A 57 -10.84 -16.43 -4.96
N VAL A 58 -11.21 -17.13 -3.88
CA VAL A 58 -11.66 -16.51 -2.63
C VAL A 58 -10.57 -15.64 -2.02
N TRP A 59 -9.32 -16.11 -1.99
CA TRP A 59 -8.20 -15.35 -1.46
C TRP A 59 -7.91 -14.08 -2.27
N ILE A 60 -7.90 -14.18 -3.60
CA ILE A 60 -7.73 -13.04 -4.51
C ILE A 60 -8.86 -12.03 -4.30
N GLY A 61 -10.12 -12.48 -4.28
CA GLY A 61 -11.27 -11.62 -4.07
C GLY A 61 -11.20 -10.86 -2.74
N ASN A 62 -10.85 -11.55 -1.66
CA ASN A 62 -10.69 -10.94 -0.34
C ASN A 62 -9.50 -9.96 -0.30
N THR A 63 -8.39 -10.30 -0.95
CA THR A 63 -7.21 -9.43 -1.04
C THR A 63 -7.54 -8.14 -1.78
N GLU A 64 -8.23 -8.21 -2.91
CA GLU A 64 -8.66 -7.02 -3.67
C GLU A 64 -9.70 -6.19 -2.92
N LEU A 65 -10.64 -6.82 -2.22
CA LEU A 65 -11.60 -6.12 -1.38
C LEU A 65 -10.91 -5.38 -0.22
N ALA A 66 -9.97 -6.03 0.46
CA ALA A 66 -9.19 -5.42 1.52
C ALA A 66 -8.33 -4.26 1.00
N TYR A 67 -7.70 -4.43 -0.17
CA TYR A 67 -6.94 -3.38 -0.84
C TYR A 67 -7.80 -2.16 -1.14
N LYS A 68 -8.99 -2.32 -1.72
CA LYS A 68 -9.92 -1.20 -1.98
C LYS A 68 -10.32 -0.46 -0.70
N LYS A 69 -10.58 -1.19 0.38
CA LYS A 69 -10.86 -0.58 1.69
C LYS A 69 -9.65 0.21 2.20
N CYS A 70 -8.46 -0.38 2.12
CA CYS A 70 -7.20 0.28 2.52
C CYS A 70 -6.95 1.58 1.76
N ILE A 71 -7.13 1.58 0.43
CA ILE A 71 -7.01 2.79 -0.40
C ILE A 71 -8.04 3.83 0.02
N SER A 72 -9.30 3.44 0.26
CA SER A 72 -10.32 4.39 0.74
C SER A 72 -9.95 5.02 2.10
N GLU A 73 -9.35 4.25 3.02
CA GLU A 73 -8.82 4.81 4.28
C GLU A 73 -7.61 5.73 4.06
N SER A 74 -6.75 5.43 3.08
CA SER A 74 -5.63 6.31 2.73
C SER A 74 -6.11 7.68 2.24
N GLU A 75 -7.16 7.71 1.42
CA GLU A 75 -7.74 8.95 0.87
C GLU A 75 -8.37 9.82 1.95
N LYS A 76 -8.96 9.20 2.99
CA LYS A 76 -9.45 9.91 4.18
C LYS A 76 -8.32 10.60 4.95
N ASN A 77 -7.07 10.15 4.78
CA ASN A 77 -5.89 10.67 5.45
C ASN A 77 -5.08 11.66 4.59
N ARG A 78 -5.58 12.09 3.42
CA ARG A 78 -4.90 13.02 2.49
C ARG A 78 -4.39 14.32 3.10
N TYR A 79 -5.06 14.82 4.13
CA TYR A 79 -4.69 16.07 4.82
C TYR A 79 -3.96 15.84 6.14
N ASN A 80 -3.77 14.58 6.53
CA ASN A 80 -3.04 14.26 7.74
C ASN A 80 -1.55 14.24 7.43
N LEU A 81 -0.78 14.84 8.32
CA LEU A 81 0.67 14.74 8.29
C LEU A 81 1.09 13.36 8.78
N ARG A 82 2.17 12.85 8.20
CA ARG A 82 2.82 11.63 8.65
C ARG A 82 3.25 11.78 10.11
N SER A 83 2.79 10.87 10.96
CA SER A 83 3.30 10.72 12.31
C SER A 83 4.67 10.04 12.25
N ASN A 84 5.70 10.74 12.78
CA ASN A 84 7.05 10.20 13.00
C ASN A 84 7.04 9.03 13.99
#